data_AF-A0A378A395-F1
#
_entry.id   AF-A0A378A395-F1
#
_cell.length_a   1.000
_cell.length_b   1.000
_cell.length_c   1.000
_cell.angle_alpha   90.00
_cell.angle_beta   90.00
_cell.angle_gamma   90.00
#
_symmetry.space_group_name_H-M   'P 1'
#
loop_
_entity.id
_entity.type
_entity.pdbx_description
1 polymer ?
#
loop_
_entity_poly.entity_id
_entity_poly.type
_entity_poly.pdbx_seq_one_letter_code
_entity_poly.pdbx_strand_id
1 'polypeptide(L)'
;MKRDSKTGHAYAKALRMAKTCVGSTWCRYGVGDSVGFGVELENRYKGIRTPHKMKFGVSGCTRECAEAQGKDVGIIAPRKAGTVRVR
;
A
#
# COMPACT_ATOMS: atom_id res chain seq x y z
N MET A 1 -7.50 -21.74 -13.55
CA MET A 1 -7.23 -20.94 -12.34
C MET A 1 -6.09 -21.58 -11.55
N LYS A 2 -4.83 -21.50 -12.02
CA LYS A 2 -3.68 -22.04 -11.28
C LYS A 2 -3.43 -21.13 -10.08
N ARG A 3 -3.39 -21.72 -8.88
CA ARG A 3 -3.00 -21.03 -7.64
C ARG A 3 -1.51 -20.72 -7.74
N ASP A 4 -1.18 -19.58 -8.36
CA ASP A 4 0.18 -19.06 -8.41
C ASP A 4 0.67 -18.83 -6.97
N SER A 5 1.88 -19.29 -6.65
CA SER A 5 2.46 -19.27 -5.31
C SER A 5 2.37 -17.88 -4.68
N LYS A 6 1.93 -17.83 -3.41
CA LYS A 6 1.67 -16.61 -2.62
C LYS A 6 2.84 -15.60 -2.57
N THR A 7 4.06 -16.02 -2.91
CA THR A 7 5.30 -15.23 -2.81
C THR A 7 6.04 -15.03 -4.16
N GLY A 8 5.55 -15.62 -5.27
CA GLY A 8 6.24 -15.59 -6.58
C GLY A 8 6.04 -14.31 -7.40
N HIS A 9 5.20 -13.38 -6.94
CA HIS A 9 4.86 -12.14 -7.66
C HIS A 9 5.90 -11.02 -7.51
N ALA A 10 6.91 -11.23 -6.66
CA ALA A 10 7.98 -10.25 -6.45
C ALA A 10 8.78 -9.92 -7.72
N TYR A 11 8.83 -10.81 -8.72
CA TYR A 11 9.54 -10.56 -10.00
C TYR A 11 8.63 -10.65 -11.24
N ALA A 12 7.40 -11.15 -11.08
CA ALA A 12 6.43 -11.22 -12.16
C ALA A 12 5.91 -9.82 -12.58
N LYS A 13 5.26 -9.76 -13.74
CA LYS A 13 4.41 -8.62 -14.13
C LYS A 13 3.13 -8.67 -13.28
N ALA A 14 3.27 -8.22 -12.05
CA ALA A 14 2.28 -8.35 -11.00
C ALA A 14 2.46 -7.23 -9.96
N LEU A 15 1.56 -7.23 -8.98
CA LEU A 15 1.67 -6.39 -7.80
C LEU A 15 2.95 -6.70 -7.01
N ARG A 16 3.69 -5.63 -6.69
CA ARG A 16 4.82 -5.65 -5.75
C ARG A 16 4.35 -5.37 -4.33
N MET A 17 5.16 -5.78 -3.36
CA MET A 17 4.94 -5.53 -1.94
C MET A 17 4.56 -4.07 -1.69
N ALA A 18 3.52 -3.88 -0.87
CA ALA A 18 3.01 -2.55 -0.57
C ALA A 18 4.03 -1.82 0.31
N LYS A 19 4.42 -0.60 -0.09
CA LYS A 19 5.26 0.23 0.78
C LYS A 19 4.34 0.93 1.77
N THR A 20 4.57 0.74 3.05
CA THR A 20 3.82 1.37 4.12
C THR A 20 4.74 2.28 4.92
N CYS A 21 4.20 3.34 5.52
CA CYS A 21 4.88 4.00 6.63
C CYS A 21 4.48 3.31 7.94
N VAL A 22 5.27 3.52 9.00
CA VAL A 22 5.06 2.86 10.29
C VAL A 22 3.68 3.16 10.90
N GLY A 23 3.00 4.22 10.44
CA GLY A 23 1.63 4.56 10.83
C GLY A 23 1.52 5.07 12.27
N SER A 24 0.28 5.16 12.77
CA SER A 24 -0.03 5.58 14.15
C SER A 24 0.51 4.63 15.23
N THR A 25 0.94 3.43 14.86
CA THR A 25 1.51 2.43 15.79
C THR A 25 2.81 2.91 16.46
N TRP A 26 3.59 3.75 15.77
CA TRP A 26 4.87 4.27 16.30
C TRP A 26 5.17 5.71 15.89
N CYS A 27 4.64 6.18 14.76
CA CYS A 27 4.96 7.51 14.26
C CYS A 27 4.19 8.56 15.06
N ARG A 28 4.90 9.53 15.67
CA ARG A 28 4.32 10.70 16.36
C ARG A 28 3.32 11.48 15.48
N TYR A 29 3.53 11.47 14.18
CA TYR A 29 2.68 12.17 13.20
C TYR A 29 1.67 11.25 12.51
N GLY A 30 1.66 9.95 12.86
CA GLY A 30 0.76 8.96 12.28
C GLY A 30 -0.68 9.21 12.73
N VAL A 31 -1.54 9.51 11.78
CA VAL A 31 -2.98 9.74 12.01
C VAL A 31 -3.76 8.45 11.83
N GLY A 32 -3.33 7.58 10.91
CA GLY A 32 -3.96 6.28 10.65
C GLY A 32 -2.99 5.11 10.67
N ASP A 33 -3.54 3.91 10.80
CA ASP A 33 -2.78 2.66 10.66
C ASP A 33 -2.51 2.35 9.19
N SER A 34 -1.28 2.67 8.76
CA SER A 34 -0.82 2.37 7.39
C SER A 34 -0.35 0.94 7.23
N VAL A 35 0.10 0.29 8.30
CA VAL A 35 0.74 -1.03 8.23
C VAL A 35 -0.33 -2.10 8.08
N GLY A 36 -1.34 -2.08 8.97
CA GLY A 36 -2.48 -3.00 8.88
C GLY A 36 -3.20 -2.86 7.55
N PHE A 37 -3.41 -1.62 7.09
CA PHE A 37 -4.06 -1.38 5.80
C PHE A 37 -3.22 -1.84 4.59
N GLY A 38 -1.90 -1.69 4.65
CA GLY A 38 -1.01 -2.23 3.62
C GLY A 38 -1.06 -3.76 3.55
N VAL A 39 -1.09 -4.44 4.70
CA VAL A 39 -1.24 -5.91 4.77
C VAL A 39 -2.58 -6.36 4.20
N GLU A 40 -3.66 -5.65 4.48
CA GLU A 40 -4.98 -5.94 3.90
C GLU A 40 -4.96 -5.82 2.37
N LEU A 41 -4.40 -4.73 1.84
CA LEU A 41 -4.27 -4.51 0.40
C LEU A 41 -3.44 -5.61 -0.28
N GLU A 42 -2.31 -5.98 0.33
CA GLU A 42 -1.49 -7.06 -0.19
C GLU A 42 -2.24 -8.39 -0.19
N ASN A 43 -2.96 -8.70 0.90
CA ASN A 43 -3.75 -9.92 0.98
C ASN A 43 -4.92 -9.95 0.00
N ARG A 44 -5.49 -8.79 -0.32
CA ARG A 44 -6.61 -8.64 -1.25
C ARG A 44 -6.18 -8.75 -2.71
N TYR A 45 -5.03 -8.17 -3.06
CA TYR A 45 -4.58 -8.04 -4.46
C TYR A 45 -3.40 -8.94 -4.82
N LYS A 46 -2.89 -9.77 -3.89
CA LYS A 46 -1.94 -10.84 -4.22
C LYS A 46 -2.52 -11.76 -5.28
N GLY A 47 -1.70 -12.13 -6.28
CA GLY A 47 -2.12 -12.98 -7.39
C GLY A 47 -2.67 -12.24 -8.61
N ILE A 48 -2.83 -10.91 -8.55
CA ILE A 48 -3.16 -10.13 -9.75
C ILE A 48 -1.99 -10.18 -10.73
N ARG A 49 -2.31 -10.62 -11.95
CA ARG A 49 -1.42 -10.56 -13.10
C ARG A 49 -1.73 -9.27 -13.86
N THR A 50 -0.76 -8.38 -13.97
CA THR A 50 -0.90 -7.08 -14.63
C THR A 50 -0.01 -7.00 -15.86
N PRO A 51 -0.34 -6.14 -16.86
CA PRO A 51 0.49 -5.98 -18.04
C PRO A 51 1.90 -5.44 -17.71
N HIS A 52 2.02 -4.63 -16.66
CA HIS A 52 3.27 -4.05 -16.15
C HIS A 52 3.38 -4.17 -14.62
N LYS A 53 4.55 -3.84 -14.06
CA LYS A 53 4.79 -3.84 -12.60
C LYS A 53 3.84 -2.85 -11.92
N MET A 54 3.09 -3.31 -10.92
CA MET A 54 2.20 -2.46 -10.13
C MET A 54 2.78 -2.27 -8.73
N LYS A 55 2.68 -1.06 -8.19
CA LYS A 55 3.21 -0.68 -6.88
C LYS A 55 2.12 0.02 -6.07
N PHE A 56 1.92 -0.44 -4.84
CA PHE A 56 1.03 0.19 -3.88
C PHE A 56 1.79 0.92 -2.78
N GLY A 57 1.19 2.00 -2.27
CA GLY A 57 1.76 2.85 -1.24
C GLY A 57 0.70 3.31 -0.27
N VAL A 58 0.95 3.11 1.03
CA VAL A 58 0.04 3.55 2.08
C VAL A 58 0.80 4.43 3.07
N SER A 59 0.33 5.66 3.23
CA SER A 59 0.87 6.61 4.21
C SER A 59 -0.22 7.04 5.19
N GLY A 60 0.00 6.79 6.47
CA GLY A 60 -0.89 7.19 7.56
C GLY A 60 -0.79 8.67 7.95
N CYS A 61 -0.08 9.49 7.18
CA CYS A 61 -0.01 10.94 7.39
C CYS A 61 0.33 11.67 6.08
N THR A 62 0.15 12.99 6.08
CA THR A 62 0.43 13.88 4.94
C THR A 62 1.92 14.02 4.61
N ARG A 63 2.83 13.48 5.43
CA ARG A 63 4.28 13.48 5.16
C ARG A 63 4.72 12.42 4.15
N GLU A 64 3.80 11.55 3.74
CA GLU A 64 4.02 10.62 2.62
C GLU A 64 5.33 9.81 2.64
N CYS A 65 5.78 9.34 3.81
CA CYS A 65 7.03 8.55 3.92
C CYS A 65 7.02 7.27 3.08
N ALA A 66 5.83 6.79 2.71
CA ALA A 66 5.64 5.66 1.80
C ALA A 66 5.68 6.05 0.31
N GLU A 67 5.88 7.34 -0.03
CA GLU A 67 5.84 7.89 -1.39
C GLU A 67 4.57 7.48 -2.13
N ALA A 68 3.43 7.59 -1.44
CA ALA A 68 2.13 7.11 -1.95
C ALA A 68 1.75 7.80 -3.26
N GLN A 69 2.00 9.10 -3.40
CA GLN A 69 1.68 9.83 -4.64
C GLN A 69 2.52 9.39 -5.84
N GLY A 70 3.70 8.81 -5.66
CA GLY A 70 4.58 8.35 -6.76
C GLY A 70 4.26 6.94 -7.26
N LYS A 71 3.29 6.27 -6.65
CA LYS A 71 2.93 4.88 -6.93
C LYS A 71 1.67 4.78 -7.79
N ASP A 72 1.41 3.58 -8.29
CA ASP A 72 0.25 3.30 -9.16
C ASP A 72 -1.06 3.43 -8.39
N VAL A 73 -1.07 2.97 -7.12
CA VAL A 73 -2.15 3.27 -6.18
C VAL A 73 -1.54 3.80 -4.89
N GLY A 74 -1.91 5.02 -4.57
CA GLY A 74 -1.35 5.78 -3.46
C GLY A 74 -2.44 6.16 -2.48
N ILE A 75 -2.34 5.69 -1.25
CA ILE A 75 -3.33 5.96 -0.20
C ILE A 75 -2.68 6.79 0.88
N ILE A 76 -3.30 7.93 1.18
CA ILE A 76 -2.82 8.88 2.18
C ILE A 76 -3.94 9.18 3.16
N ALA A 77 -3.65 9.04 4.45
CA ALA A 77 -4.50 9.54 5.51
C ALA A 77 -4.18 11.03 5.78
N PRO A 78 -5.00 11.98 5.28
CA PRO A 78 -4.92 13.37 5.68
C PRO A 78 -5.23 13.53 7.17
N ARG A 79 -4.85 14.69 7.69
CA ARG A 79 -5.06 15.05 9.10
C ARG A 79 -6.55 15.18 9.50
N LYS A 80 -7.45 15.28 8.52
CA LYS A 80 -8.90 15.31 8.73
C LYS A 80 -9.41 13.89 8.96
N ALA A 81 -9.97 13.65 10.14
CA ALA A 81 -10.56 12.36 10.50
C ALA A 81 -11.60 11.92 9.45
N GLY A 82 -11.49 10.66 8.99
CA GLY A 82 -12.44 10.03 8.05
C GLY A 82 -12.25 10.36 6.57
N THR A 83 -11.30 11.22 6.20
CA THR A 83 -10.97 11.46 4.78
C THR A 83 -9.77 10.60 4.38
N VAL A 84 -9.83 9.94 3.23
CA VAL A 84 -8.71 9.18 2.65
C VAL A 84 -8.48 9.70 1.23
N ARG A 85 -7.23 10.04 0.89
CA ARG A 85 -6.86 10.45 -0.47
C ARG A 85 -6.27 9.25 -1.22
N VAL A 86 -6.86 8.91 -2.35
CA VAL A 86 -6.41 7.83 -3.24
C VAL A 86 -5.97 8.44 -4.57
N ARG A 87 -4.80 8.03 -5.07
CA ARG A 87 -4.34 8.26 -6.43
C ARG A 87 -4.63 7.03 -7.28
#